data_AF-A0A5C4LK27-F1
#
_entry.id   AF-A0A5C4LK27-F1
#
_cell.length_a   1.000
_cell.length_b   1.000
_cell.length_c   1.000
_cell.angle_alpha   90.00
_cell.angle_beta   90.00
_cell.angle_gamma   90.00
#
_symmetry.space_group_name_H-M   'P 1'
#
loop_
_entity.id
_entity.type
_entity.pdbx_description
1 polymer ?
#
loop_
_entity_poly.entity_id
_entity_poly.type
_entity_poly.pdbx_seq_one_letter_code
_entity_poly.pdbx_strand_id
1 'polypeptide(L)'
;MNGGDDITAAQLRRARDLLGWSEDALALRANVDAASIRQFEEGHYPPSPEQRAAIRGALVAAGIELTNGADPDARLRPEDALDKGIHPSELTTENDR
;
A
#
# COMPACT_ATOMS: atom_id res chain seq x y z
N MET A 1 -14.97 -9.74 -17.10
CA MET A 1 -14.59 -8.40 -17.59
C MET A 1 -13.37 -7.94 -16.79
N ASN A 2 -12.22 -7.89 -17.47
CA ASN A 2 -11.01 -7.08 -17.22
C ASN A 2 -10.27 -7.18 -15.88
N GLY A 3 -9.35 -8.14 -15.78
CA GLY A 3 -8.25 -8.15 -14.80
C GLY A 3 -7.11 -7.21 -15.23
N GLY A 4 -7.39 -5.91 -15.29
CA GLY A 4 -6.43 -4.85 -15.70
C GLY A 4 -6.20 -3.75 -14.65
N ASP A 5 -6.85 -3.84 -13.50
CA ASP A 5 -6.75 -2.91 -12.36
C ASP A 5 -6.23 -3.61 -11.09
N ASP A 6 -5.52 -4.72 -11.25
CA ASP A 6 -4.92 -5.45 -10.14
C ASP A 6 -3.59 -4.81 -9.76
N ILE A 7 -3.61 -4.08 -8.63
CA ILE A 7 -2.39 -3.87 -7.87
C ILE A 7 -1.82 -5.24 -7.52
N THR A 8 -0.52 -5.43 -7.68
CA THR A 8 0.15 -6.70 -7.35
C THR A 8 0.79 -6.64 -5.96
N ALA A 9 0.97 -7.81 -5.33
CA ALA A 9 1.71 -7.90 -4.07
C ALA A 9 3.15 -7.36 -4.17
N ALA A 10 3.76 -7.44 -5.36
CA ALA A 10 5.07 -6.88 -5.62
C ALA A 10 5.05 -5.35 -5.61
N GLN A 11 4.09 -4.72 -6.31
CA GLN A 11 3.90 -3.27 -6.28
C GLN A 11 3.58 -2.75 -4.89
N LEU A 12 2.75 -3.48 -4.13
CA LEU A 12 2.40 -3.11 -2.78
C LEU A 12 3.62 -3.08 -1.86
N ARG A 13 4.43 -4.16 -1.89
CA ARG A 13 5.69 -4.23 -1.15
C ARG A 13 6.65 -3.11 -1.54
N ARG A 14 6.80 -2.86 -2.84
CA ARG A 14 7.65 -1.77 -3.34
C ARG A 14 7.18 -0.41 -2.88
N ALA A 15 5.87 -0.14 -2.95
CA ALA A 15 5.29 1.12 -2.51
C ALA A 15 5.47 1.32 -1.00
N ARG A 16 5.27 0.27 -0.19
CA ARG A 16 5.52 0.27 1.25
C ARG A 16 6.98 0.58 1.58
N ASP A 17 7.91 -0.11 0.92
CA ASP A 17 9.36 0.08 1.08
C ASP A 17 9.77 1.52 0.75
N LEU A 18 9.28 2.03 -0.38
CA LEU A 18 9.51 3.40 -0.80
C LEU A 18 8.98 4.43 0.21
N LEU A 19 7.77 4.24 0.72
CA LEU A 19 7.14 5.14 1.68
C LEU A 19 7.69 4.97 3.10
N GLY A 20 8.35 3.85 3.41
CA GLY A 20 8.77 3.51 4.77
C GLY A 20 7.59 3.18 5.70
N TRP A 21 6.44 2.78 5.14
CA TRP A 21 5.25 2.48 5.93
C TRP A 21 5.27 1.05 6.46
N SER A 22 4.52 0.79 7.54
CA SER A 22 4.18 -0.55 8.03
C SER A 22 2.84 -1.04 7.48
N GLU A 23 2.55 -2.35 7.54
CA GLU A 23 1.32 -2.95 6.98
C GLU A 23 0.08 -2.27 7.57
N ASP A 24 0.12 -2.03 8.87
CA ASP A 24 -0.90 -1.33 9.64
C ASP A 24 -1.09 0.13 9.21
N ALA A 25 0.01 0.86 9.00
CA ALA A 25 -0.04 2.25 8.53
C ALA A 25 -0.67 2.36 7.14
N LEU A 26 -0.35 1.42 6.25
CA LEU A 26 -0.99 1.33 4.95
C LEU A 26 -2.47 0.97 5.10
N ALA A 27 -2.79 0.00 5.96
CA ALA A 27 -4.16 -0.44 6.23
C ALA A 27 -5.05 0.71 6.72
N LEU A 28 -4.55 1.50 7.68
CA LEU A 28 -5.22 2.68 8.21
C LEU A 28 -5.47 3.74 7.13
N ARG A 29 -4.47 4.06 6.31
CA ARG A 29 -4.58 5.06 5.24
C ARG A 29 -5.47 4.60 4.08
N ALA A 30 -5.44 3.31 3.77
CA ALA A 30 -6.29 2.70 2.75
C ALA A 30 -7.68 2.31 3.28
N ASN A 31 -7.97 2.52 4.57
CA ASN A 31 -9.22 2.11 5.20
C ASN A 31 -9.55 0.62 4.93
N VAL A 32 -8.53 -0.23 5.06
CA VAL A 32 -8.64 -1.68 4.95
C VAL A 32 -8.10 -2.34 6.20
N ASP A 33 -8.40 -3.62 6.37
CA ASP A 33 -7.92 -4.41 7.50
C ASP A 33 -6.44 -4.78 7.32
N ALA A 34 -5.63 -4.67 8.38
CA ALA A 34 -4.21 -5.06 8.33
C ALA A 34 -4.04 -6.55 7.98
N ALA A 35 -4.97 -7.39 8.43
CA ALA A 35 -5.02 -8.80 8.02
C ALA A 35 -5.24 -8.95 6.51
N SER A 36 -6.04 -8.09 5.88
CA SER A 36 -6.28 -8.12 4.42
C SER A 36 -5.03 -7.74 3.64
N ILE A 37 -4.28 -6.73 4.10
CA ILE A 37 -2.98 -6.34 3.51
C ILE A 37 -2.00 -7.52 3.56
N ARG A 38 -1.86 -8.15 4.74
CA ARG A 38 -0.94 -9.26 4.92
C ARG A 38 -1.30 -10.48 4.05
N GLN A 39 -2.57 -10.88 4.04
CA GLN A 39 -3.06 -11.98 3.19
C GLN A 39 -2.86 -11.70 1.70
N PHE A 40 -2.97 -10.44 1.30
CA PHE A 40 -2.71 -10.02 -0.07
C PHE A 40 -1.21 -10.04 -0.40
N GLU A 41 -0.33 -9.59 0.49
CA GLU A 41 1.13 -9.68 0.32
C GLU A 41 1.63 -11.12 0.27
N GLU A 42 1.00 -12.02 1.03
CA GLU A 42 1.26 -13.47 1.03
C GLU A 42 0.69 -14.19 -0.21
N GLY A 43 -0.16 -13.52 -1.00
CA GLY A 43 -0.80 -14.09 -2.19
C GLY A 43 -1.90 -15.10 -1.88
N HIS A 44 -2.43 -15.11 -0.65
CA HIS A 44 -3.49 -16.01 -0.22
C HIS A 44 -4.86 -15.65 -0.82
N TYR A 45 -5.15 -14.37 -1.01
CA TYR A 45 -6.43 -13.92 -1.55
C TYR A 45 -6.30 -12.65 -2.41
N PRO A 46 -6.95 -12.60 -3.60
CA PRO A 46 -7.00 -11.38 -4.39
C PRO A 46 -7.92 -10.34 -3.70
N PRO A 47 -7.44 -9.14 -3.35
CA PRO A 47 -8.24 -8.13 -2.68
C PRO A 47 -9.47 -7.77 -3.51
N SER A 48 -10.56 -7.43 -2.84
CA SER A 48 -11.77 -6.95 -3.50
C SER A 48 -11.49 -5.69 -4.32
N PRO A 49 -12.26 -5.42 -5.39
CA PRO A 49 -12.07 -4.23 -6.22
C PRO A 49 -12.12 -2.93 -5.39
N GLU A 50 -12.96 -2.88 -4.36
CA GLU A 50 -13.02 -1.75 -3.42
C GLU A 50 -11.72 -1.58 -2.62
N GLN A 51 -11.17 -2.67 -2.08
CA GLN A 51 -9.90 -2.66 -1.35
C GLN A 51 -8.75 -2.24 -2.26
N ARG A 52 -8.70 -2.74 -3.50
CA ARG A 52 -7.70 -2.34 -4.49
C ARG A 52 -7.77 -0.84 -4.79
N ALA A 53 -8.97 -0.31 -5.01
CA ALA A 53 -9.18 1.11 -5.26
C ALA A 53 -8.74 1.96 -4.05
N ALA A 54 -9.05 1.51 -2.83
CA ALA A 54 -8.69 2.21 -1.61
C ALA A 54 -7.16 2.20 -1.35
N ILE A 55 -6.51 1.05 -1.51
CA ILE A 55 -5.04 0.91 -1.42
C ILE A 55 -4.35 1.77 -2.48
N ARG A 56 -4.80 1.67 -3.74
CA ARG A 56 -4.27 2.49 -4.84
C ARG A 56 -4.44 3.98 -4.54
N GLY A 57 -5.61 4.39 -4.05
CA GLY A 57 -5.89 5.77 -3.66
C GLY A 57 -4.95 6.27 -2.57
N ALA A 58 -4.73 5.49 -1.51
CA ALA A 58 -3.83 5.84 -0.42
C ALA A 58 -2.37 5.99 -0.88
N LEU A 59 -1.91 5.08 -1.75
CA LEU A 59 -0.56 5.13 -2.32
C LEU A 59 -0.38 6.36 -3.21
N VAL A 60 -1.32 6.61 -4.12
CA VAL A 60 -1.29 7.80 -5.01
C VAL A 60 -1.38 9.10 -4.23
N ALA A 61 -2.19 9.13 -3.16
CA ALA A 61 -2.30 10.29 -2.27
C ALA A 61 -0.99 10.59 -1.51
N ALA A 62 -0.18 9.57 -1.22
CA ALA A 62 1.15 9.73 -0.65
C ALA A 62 2.27 9.85 -1.70
N GLY A 63 1.91 10.14 -2.95
CA GLY A 63 2.87 10.40 -4.00
C GLY A 63 3.51 9.16 -4.60
N ILE A 64 2.95 7.96 -4.43
CA ILE A 64 3.35 6.78 -5.20
C ILE A 64 2.60 6.72 -6.53
N GLU A 65 3.35 6.62 -7.62
CA GLU A 65 2.84 6.34 -8.95
C GLU A 65 2.88 4.84 -9.24
N LEU A 66 1.71 4.23 -9.42
CA LEU A 66 1.55 2.82 -9.77
C LEU A 66 1.42 2.67 -11.28
N THR A 67 2.34 1.91 -11.88
CA THR A 67 2.36 1.63 -13.31
C THR A 67 1.74 0.26 -13.56
N ASN A 68 0.67 0.18 -14.34
CA ASN A 68 -0.02 -1.09 -14.68
C ASN A 68 0.36 -1.59 -16.09
N GLY A 69 1.59 -1.30 -16.55
CA GLY A 69 2.08 -1.68 -17.87
C GLY A 69 2.47 -3.16 -17.96
N ALA A 70 3.25 -3.51 -18.97
CA ALA A 70 3.79 -4.87 -19.11
C ALA A 70 4.67 -5.30 -17.92
N ASP A 71 5.29 -4.33 -17.26
CA ASP A 71 6.05 -4.50 -16.01
C ASP A 71 5.40 -3.63 -14.93
N PRO A 72 4.57 -4.22 -14.05
CA PRO A 72 3.90 -3.48 -13.00
C PRO A 72 4.89 -3.02 -11.92
N ASP A 73 5.03 -1.71 -11.75
CA ASP A 73 6.02 -1.09 -10.85
C ASP A 73 5.37 0.01 -9.99
N ALA A 74 6.01 0.34 -8.87
CA ALA A 74 5.61 1.44 -8.00
C ALA A 74 6.80 2.38 -7.79
N ARG A 75 6.59 3.69 -8.02
CA ARG A 75 7.65 4.71 -7.92
C ARG A 75 7.22 5.89 -7.09
N LEU A 76 8.14 6.48 -6.32
CA LEU A 76 7.88 7.75 -5.64
C LEU A 76 7.95 8.88 -6.66
N ARG A 77 6.96 9.78 -6.59
CA ARG A 77 7.08 11.08 -7.22
C ARG A 77 8.15 11.89 -6.48
N PRO A 78 9.03 12.59 -7.21
CA PRO A 78 10.15 13.32 -6.61
C PRO A 78 9.73 14.47 -5.68
N GLU A 79 8.48 14.94 -5.79
CA GLU A 79 7.90 16.00 -4.96
C GLU A 79 7.53 15.59 -3.53
N ASP A 80 7.18 14.32 -3.30
CA ASP A 80 6.66 13.81 -2.01
C ASP A 80 7.76 13.22 -1.10
N ALA A 81 8.97 13.04 -1.63
CA ALA A 81 10.08 12.43 -0.90
C ALA A 81 10.59 13.27 0.30
N LEU A 82 10.19 14.54 0.39
CA LEU A 82 10.62 15.48 1.41
C LEU A 82 9.82 15.38 2.73
N ASP A 83 8.64 14.75 2.75
CA ASP A 83 7.76 14.67 3.93
C ASP A 83 7.86 13.31 4.66
N LYS A 84 9.04 12.69 4.66
CA LYS A 84 9.28 11.42 5.37
C LYS A 84 9.53 11.67 6.86
N GLY A 85 8.53 12.26 7.51
CA GLY A 85 8.45 12.36 8.96
C GLY A 85 7.98 11.04 9.57
N ILE A 86 8.73 10.60 10.59
CA ILE A 86 8.45 9.54 11.57
C ILE A 86 8.89 8.12 11.18
N HIS A 87 9.92 7.70 11.90
CA HIS A 87 10.59 6.41 11.93
C HIS A 87 9.68 5.33 12.58
N PRO A 88 9.43 4.17 11.94
CA PRO A 88 8.41 3.20 12.38
C PRO A 88 8.83 2.30 13.55
N SER A 89 9.65 2.78 14.49
CA SER A 89 9.98 2.02 15.71
C SER A 89 9.11 2.41 16.93
N GLU A 90 8.09 3.26 16.76
CA GLU A 90 7.31 3.82 17.89
C GLU A 90 5.78 3.70 17.78
N LEU A 91 5.22 2.72 17.08
CA LEU A 91 3.81 2.33 17.34
C LEU A 91 3.77 1.30 18.47
N THR A 92 3.72 1.83 19.69
CA THR A 92 3.39 1.12 20.93
C THR A 92 2.07 0.35 20.78
N THR A 93 2.03 -0.83 21.39
CA THR A 93 0.87 -1.69 21.58
C THR A 93 -0.24 -0.96 22.34
N GLU A 94 -1.02 -0.11 21.66
CA GLU A 94 -2.18 0.59 22.26
C GLU A 94 -3.32 0.75 21.23
N ASN A 95 -3.81 -0.36 20.68
CA ASN A 95 -5.21 -0.43 20.26
C ASN A 95 -5.69 -1.88 20.18
N ASP A 96 -5.86 -2.51 21.34
CA ASP A 96 -6.90 -3.52 21.48
C ASP A 96 -7.69 -3.16 22.74
N ARG A 97 -8.97 -2.90 22.53
CA ARG A 97 -9.93 -2.39 23.50
C ARG A 97 -10.34 -3.47 24.50
#